data_AF-A0A7J8NS27-F1
#
_entry.id   AF-A0A7J8NS27-F1
#
_cell.length_a   1.000
_cell.length_b   1.000
_cell.length_c   1.000
_cell.angle_alpha   90.00
_cell.angle_beta   90.00
_cell.angle_gamma   90.00
#
_symmetry.space_group_name_H-M   'P 1'
#
loop_
_entity.id
_entity.type
_entity.pdbx_description
1 polymer ?
#
loop_
_entity_poly.entity_id
_entity_poly.type
_entity_poly.pdbx_seq_one_letter_code
_entity_poly.pdbx_strand_id
1 'polypeptide(L)'
;MDFSTFSIFHIFILPLLCPSLVSSSAVRDPESVVAEVHKSIDASRRHLGYLSCGTGNPIDDCWRCDPNWESNRQKLADCGIGFGKDAIGGKNGRIYVVTDAGDDDPVNPKPGTLRHAVIQDEPLWIIFKRDMVITLKEELVMNSYKTIDGRGASVHISGGPCITIHYVSNIIIHGINIHDCKPGGSTTIRDSPEHAGHWTPSDGDGVSIFNSKNIWVDHCTLSNCKDGLIDVIHGSTAVTISNNYMTHHDKVMLLGHSDEYTQDKDMQVTVAFNHFGEGLVQRMPRCRHGYFHVVNNDYTHWEMYAIGGSANPTINSQGNRFLAPDDGSKKEVTKHEDAPESEWRNWNWRSEGDLMLNGAFFRQTGGGASSTYARASSLSARPSSLVGPITATA
;
A
#
# COMPACT_ATOMS: atom_id res chain seq x y z
N MET A 1 41.21 -71.04 -39.52
CA MET A 1 39.74 -71.21 -39.46
C MET A 1 39.20 -70.02 -38.69
N ASP A 2 38.39 -69.24 -39.40
CA ASP A 2 37.30 -68.39 -38.95
C ASP A 2 37.53 -67.10 -38.15
N PHE A 3 37.23 -66.00 -38.89
CA PHE A 3 36.47 -64.79 -38.55
C PHE A 3 36.96 -63.91 -37.37
N SER A 4 36.94 -62.57 -37.40
CA SER A 4 36.21 -61.59 -38.21
C SER A 4 36.82 -60.19 -38.00
N THR A 5 36.60 -59.32 -38.98
CA THR A 5 36.97 -57.90 -39.05
C THR A 5 36.24 -57.00 -38.05
N PHE A 6 36.93 -56.02 -37.48
CA PHE A 6 36.31 -54.83 -36.85
C PHE A 6 37.00 -53.53 -37.31
N SER A 7 36.17 -52.60 -37.78
CA SER A 7 36.53 -51.30 -38.34
C SER A 7 36.60 -50.22 -37.25
N ILE A 8 37.58 -49.33 -37.35
CA ILE A 8 37.87 -48.24 -36.40
C ILE A 8 37.10 -46.98 -36.83
N PHE A 9 36.25 -46.43 -35.96
CA PHE A 9 35.65 -45.10 -36.13
C PHE A 9 36.36 -44.09 -35.23
N HIS A 10 36.88 -43.01 -35.81
CA HIS A 10 37.37 -41.83 -35.10
C HIS A 10 36.21 -40.85 -34.86
N ILE A 11 36.01 -40.44 -33.61
CA ILE A 11 35.04 -39.39 -33.22
C ILE A 11 35.82 -38.10 -32.98
N PHE A 12 35.52 -37.07 -33.77
CA PHE A 12 35.97 -35.69 -33.55
C PHE A 12 35.11 -35.04 -32.45
N ILE A 13 35.76 -34.48 -31.42
CA ILE A 13 35.12 -33.68 -30.37
C ILE A 13 35.28 -32.19 -30.72
N LEU A 14 34.17 -31.49 -30.97
CA LEU A 14 34.12 -30.03 -31.05
C LEU A 14 33.85 -29.43 -29.65
N PRO A 15 34.51 -28.32 -29.25
CA PRO A 15 34.21 -27.65 -27.98
C PRO A 15 33.01 -26.70 -28.16
N LEU A 16 31.95 -26.91 -27.37
CA LEU A 16 30.82 -26.00 -27.25
C LEU A 16 31.17 -24.83 -26.32
N LEU A 17 31.29 -23.63 -26.90
CA LEU A 17 31.24 -22.36 -26.17
C LEU A 17 29.80 -22.12 -25.69
N CYS A 18 29.58 -22.12 -24.38
CA CYS A 18 28.32 -21.67 -23.78
C CYS A 18 28.30 -20.14 -23.69
N PRO A 19 27.35 -19.43 -24.33
CA PRO A 19 27.09 -18.05 -24.03
C PRO A 19 26.27 -17.96 -22.74
N SER A 20 26.73 -17.18 -21.76
CA SER A 20 25.98 -16.83 -20.57
C SER A 20 24.83 -15.90 -20.93
N LEU A 21 23.63 -16.46 -21.13
CA LEU A 21 22.38 -15.72 -21.20
C LEU A 21 22.06 -15.15 -19.82
N VAL A 22 22.20 -13.84 -19.68
CA VAL A 22 21.57 -13.08 -18.59
C VAL A 22 20.06 -13.14 -18.84
N SER A 23 19.37 -14.02 -18.12
CA SER A 23 17.91 -14.06 -18.11
C SER A 23 17.42 -12.85 -17.31
N SER A 24 16.91 -11.82 -17.99
CA SER A 24 15.98 -10.90 -17.33
C SER A 24 14.80 -11.75 -16.88
N SER A 25 14.47 -11.76 -15.59
CA SER A 25 13.27 -12.47 -15.14
C SER A 25 12.07 -11.83 -15.86
N ALA A 26 11.49 -12.56 -16.80
CA ALA A 26 10.24 -12.15 -17.41
C ALA A 26 9.22 -11.96 -16.29
N VAL A 27 8.57 -10.80 -16.27
CA VAL A 27 7.36 -10.56 -15.47
C VAL A 27 6.46 -11.77 -15.70
N ARG A 28 6.04 -12.44 -14.62
CA ARG A 28 5.22 -13.66 -14.72
C ARG A 28 4.00 -13.35 -15.58
N ASP A 29 3.71 -14.25 -16.51
CA ASP A 29 2.52 -14.20 -17.34
C ASP A 29 1.28 -13.94 -16.45
N PRO A 30 0.58 -12.81 -16.61
CA PRO A 30 -0.55 -12.45 -15.78
C PRO A 30 -1.64 -13.54 -15.72
N GLU A 31 -1.79 -14.36 -16.76
CA GLU A 31 -2.75 -15.48 -16.77
C GLU A 31 -2.39 -16.55 -15.73
N SER A 32 -1.10 -16.83 -15.55
CA SER A 32 -0.61 -17.78 -14.55
C SER A 32 -0.89 -17.30 -13.12
N VAL A 33 -0.75 -15.99 -12.87
CA VAL A 33 -1.02 -15.36 -11.57
C VAL A 33 -2.51 -15.37 -11.27
N VAL A 34 -3.36 -15.09 -12.26
CA VAL A 34 -4.83 -15.15 -12.11
C VAL A 34 -5.32 -16.57 -11.83
N ALA A 35 -4.78 -17.57 -12.51
CA ALA A 35 -5.12 -18.97 -12.26
C ALA A 35 -4.71 -19.42 -10.84
N GLU A 36 -3.56 -18.95 -10.36
CA GLU A 36 -3.09 -19.21 -9.00
C GLU A 36 -3.97 -18.52 -7.94
N VAL A 37 -4.40 -17.28 -8.18
CA VAL A 37 -5.32 -16.53 -7.30
C VAL A 37 -6.70 -17.16 -7.25
N HIS A 38 -7.29 -17.58 -8.38
CA HIS A 38 -8.57 -18.28 -8.36
C HIS A 38 -8.50 -19.59 -7.58
N LYS A 39 -7.42 -20.35 -7.77
CA LYS A 39 -7.18 -21.59 -7.04
C LYS A 39 -6.99 -21.34 -5.54
N SER A 40 -6.37 -20.23 -5.15
CA SER A 40 -6.18 -19.86 -3.74
C SER A 40 -7.47 -19.33 -3.09
N ILE A 41 -8.32 -18.59 -3.82
CA ILE A 41 -9.63 -18.12 -3.34
C ILE A 41 -10.58 -19.30 -3.16
N ASP A 42 -10.64 -20.23 -4.11
CA ASP A 42 -11.47 -21.44 -4.01
C ASP A 42 -10.98 -22.42 -2.94
N ALA A 43 -9.69 -22.41 -2.62
CA ALA A 43 -9.11 -23.11 -1.48
C ALA A 43 -9.44 -22.40 -0.15
N SER A 44 -9.33 -21.07 -0.11
CA SER A 44 -9.60 -20.26 1.08
C SER A 44 -11.08 -20.30 1.47
N ARG A 45 -12.00 -20.33 0.50
CA ARG A 45 -13.44 -20.55 0.74
C ARG A 45 -13.76 -21.86 1.45
N ARG A 46 -12.91 -22.90 1.31
CA ARG A 46 -13.08 -24.19 2.00
C ARG A 46 -12.45 -24.20 3.40
N HIS A 47 -11.69 -23.18 3.79
CA HIS A 47 -11.04 -23.05 5.10
C HIS A 47 -11.53 -21.85 5.94
N LEU A 48 -12.25 -20.89 5.35
CA LEU A 48 -12.79 -19.71 6.04
C LEU A 48 -14.06 -19.97 6.86
N GLY A 49 -14.57 -21.21 6.90
CA GLY A 49 -15.81 -21.55 7.60
C GLY A 49 -15.77 -21.51 9.13
N TYR A 50 -14.69 -21.02 9.77
CA TYR A 50 -14.53 -21.18 11.22
C TYR A 50 -14.27 -19.91 12.05
N LEU A 51 -14.00 -18.73 11.45
CA LEU A 51 -13.67 -17.51 12.24
C LEU A 51 -14.08 -16.15 11.61
N SER A 52 -15.11 -16.08 10.75
CA SER A 52 -15.53 -14.78 10.21
C SER A 52 -16.28 -13.97 11.28
N CYS A 53 -15.87 -12.71 11.50
CA CYS A 53 -16.63 -11.75 12.31
C CYS A 53 -17.98 -11.35 11.71
N GLY A 54 -18.24 -11.76 10.47
CA GLY A 54 -19.45 -11.42 9.77
C GLY A 54 -19.60 -9.92 9.53
N THR A 55 -18.54 -9.12 9.69
CA THR A 55 -18.58 -7.68 9.41
C THR A 55 -18.78 -7.44 7.92
N GLY A 56 -18.28 -8.37 7.09
CA GLY A 56 -18.24 -8.20 5.65
C GLY A 56 -16.96 -7.53 5.17
N ASN A 57 -16.04 -7.18 6.06
CA ASN A 57 -14.70 -6.75 5.70
C ASN A 57 -13.75 -7.96 5.77
N PRO A 58 -13.22 -8.47 4.64
CA PRO A 58 -12.43 -9.70 4.63
C PRO A 58 -11.10 -9.59 5.38
N ILE A 59 -10.53 -8.37 5.50
CA ILE A 59 -9.31 -8.13 6.29
C ILE A 59 -9.63 -8.31 7.77
N ASP A 60 -10.63 -7.58 8.27
CA ASP A 60 -11.01 -7.62 9.68
C ASP A 60 -11.57 -8.98 10.08
N ASP A 61 -12.42 -9.58 9.23
CA ASP A 61 -12.99 -10.91 9.45
C ASP A 61 -11.89 -12.00 9.58
N CYS A 62 -10.67 -11.77 9.10
CA CYS A 62 -9.57 -12.73 9.17
C CYS A 62 -8.85 -12.74 10.53
N TRP A 63 -8.70 -11.60 11.20
CA TRP A 63 -7.94 -11.50 12.46
C TRP A 63 -8.76 -11.03 13.66
N ARG A 64 -9.73 -10.12 13.46
CA ARG A 64 -10.39 -9.39 14.55
C ARG A 64 -11.26 -10.28 15.43
N CYS A 65 -11.63 -11.46 14.93
CA CYS A 65 -12.40 -12.47 15.65
C CYS A 65 -11.58 -13.48 16.43
N ASP A 66 -10.26 -13.37 16.41
CA ASP A 66 -9.45 -14.14 17.33
C ASP A 66 -9.59 -13.51 18.74
N PRO A 67 -10.29 -14.15 19.70
CA PRO A 67 -10.37 -13.60 21.06
C PRO A 67 -8.99 -13.57 21.73
N ASN A 68 -8.02 -14.30 21.18
CA ASN A 68 -6.64 -14.36 21.65
C ASN A 68 -5.69 -13.57 20.73
N TRP A 69 -6.20 -12.60 19.94
CA TRP A 69 -5.39 -11.79 19.02
C TRP A 69 -4.14 -11.20 19.69
N GLU A 70 -4.19 -10.87 20.98
CA GLU A 70 -3.05 -10.32 21.72
C GLU A 70 -1.90 -11.32 21.84
N SER A 71 -2.21 -12.61 22.00
CA SER A 71 -1.22 -13.69 21.99
C SER A 71 -0.84 -14.14 20.58
N ASN A 72 -1.69 -13.84 19.59
CA ASN A 72 -1.54 -14.20 18.18
C ASN A 72 -1.35 -12.97 17.27
N ARG A 73 -0.68 -11.91 17.76
CA ARG A 73 -0.60 -10.61 17.05
C ARG A 73 -0.17 -10.75 15.59
N GLN A 74 0.80 -11.61 15.35
CA GLN A 74 1.40 -11.80 14.03
C GLN A 74 0.46 -12.48 13.01
N LYS A 75 -0.67 -13.06 13.45
CA LYS A 75 -1.72 -13.56 12.56
C LYS A 75 -2.27 -12.48 11.63
N LEU A 76 -2.24 -11.21 12.07
CA LEU A 76 -2.62 -10.06 11.23
C LEU A 76 -1.91 -10.09 9.87
N ALA A 77 -0.62 -10.46 9.82
CA ALA A 77 0.15 -10.46 8.58
C ALA A 77 -0.32 -11.52 7.55
N ASP A 78 -1.21 -12.44 7.92
CA ASP A 78 -1.86 -13.38 6.99
C ASP A 78 -3.17 -12.84 6.39
N CYS A 79 -3.61 -11.67 6.85
CA CYS A 79 -4.89 -11.08 6.49
C CYS A 79 -4.77 -9.96 5.44
N GLY A 80 -3.56 -9.67 4.98
CA GLY A 80 -3.32 -8.75 3.88
C GLY A 80 -4.04 -9.21 2.61
N ILE A 81 -4.60 -8.26 1.87
CA ILE A 81 -5.27 -8.51 0.59
C ILE A 81 -4.68 -7.60 -0.48
N GLY A 82 -5.22 -7.68 -1.69
CA GLY A 82 -4.87 -6.75 -2.73
C GLY A 82 -3.44 -6.97 -3.24
N PHE A 83 -2.84 -5.92 -3.81
CA PHE A 83 -1.47 -5.98 -4.32
C PHE A 83 -0.43 -6.06 -3.20
N GLY A 84 -0.76 -5.59 -2.00
CA GLY A 84 0.12 -5.62 -0.81
C GLY A 84 -0.06 -6.86 0.06
N LYS A 85 -0.84 -7.86 -0.38
CA LYS A 85 -1.14 -9.08 0.40
C LYS A 85 0.10 -9.85 0.88
N ASP A 86 1.21 -9.71 0.15
CA ASP A 86 2.48 -10.40 0.46
C ASP A 86 3.35 -9.60 1.43
N ALA A 87 2.87 -8.47 1.96
CA ALA A 87 3.52 -7.71 3.03
C ALA A 87 3.47 -8.50 4.34
N ILE A 88 4.54 -9.24 4.64
CA ILE A 88 4.63 -10.04 5.87
C ILE A 88 5.07 -9.23 7.09
N GLY A 89 5.51 -7.99 6.91
CA GLY A 89 6.03 -7.15 7.98
C GLY A 89 7.13 -7.84 8.78
N GLY A 90 7.06 -7.72 10.10
CA GLY A 90 7.95 -8.39 11.06
C GLY A 90 7.52 -9.80 11.48
N LYS A 91 6.65 -10.48 10.72
CA LYS A 91 6.18 -11.84 11.04
C LYS A 91 7.36 -12.81 11.21
N ASN A 92 7.24 -13.74 12.15
CA ASN A 92 8.27 -14.68 12.62
C ASN A 92 9.45 -14.00 13.33
N GLY A 93 9.47 -12.67 13.39
CA GLY A 93 10.35 -11.89 14.23
C GLY A 93 9.95 -11.94 15.69
N ARG A 94 10.87 -11.55 16.57
CA ARG A 94 10.56 -11.34 17.99
C ARG A 94 9.66 -10.11 18.17
N ILE A 95 8.87 -10.12 19.23
CA ILE A 95 8.14 -8.91 19.65
C ILE A 95 9.13 -7.93 20.26
N TYR A 96 9.14 -6.69 19.75
CA TYR A 96 9.83 -5.57 20.35
C TYR A 96 8.81 -4.66 21.02
N VAL A 97 8.99 -4.36 22.30
CA VAL A 97 8.08 -3.49 23.05
C VAL A 97 8.70 -2.11 23.17
N VAL A 98 8.10 -1.11 22.52
CA VAL A 98 8.42 0.30 22.73
C VAL A 98 7.99 0.68 24.14
N THR A 99 8.94 1.17 24.92
CA THR A 99 8.75 1.57 26.33
C THR A 99 9.04 3.06 26.56
N ASP A 100 9.77 3.67 25.63
CA ASP A 100 10.15 5.06 25.63
C ASP A 100 9.59 5.76 24.38
N ALA A 101 8.86 6.86 24.60
CA ALA A 101 8.26 7.66 23.53
C ALA A 101 9.23 8.75 23.02
N GLY A 102 10.41 8.89 23.63
CA GLY A 102 11.43 9.85 23.21
C GLY A 102 12.06 9.51 21.86
N ASP A 103 12.47 10.54 21.14
CA ASP A 103 13.21 10.45 19.88
C ASP A 103 14.39 11.44 19.89
N ASP A 104 15.26 11.27 20.89
CA ASP A 104 16.25 12.31 21.20
C ASP A 104 17.36 12.46 20.16
N ASP A 105 17.72 11.38 19.47
CA ASP A 105 18.86 11.34 18.56
C ASP A 105 18.52 10.51 17.31
N PRO A 106 18.36 11.15 16.13
CA PRO A 106 18.05 10.46 14.89
C PRO A 106 19.22 9.59 14.37
N VAL A 107 20.43 9.76 14.92
CA VAL A 107 21.62 8.99 14.56
C VAL A 107 21.89 7.88 15.57
N ASN A 108 21.64 8.08 16.87
CA ASN A 108 21.91 7.09 17.92
C ASN A 108 20.67 6.82 18.78
N PRO A 109 19.62 6.18 18.22
CA PRO A 109 18.39 5.93 18.95
C PRO A 109 18.62 4.94 20.11
N LYS A 110 18.01 5.24 21.26
CA LYS A 110 18.15 4.41 22.47
C LYS A 110 17.29 3.14 22.36
N PRO A 111 17.79 1.97 22.80
CA PRO A 111 16.94 0.78 22.99
C PRO A 111 15.71 1.11 23.83
N GLY A 112 14.57 0.57 23.46
CA GLY A 112 13.26 0.88 24.03
C GLY A 112 12.46 1.95 23.27
N THR A 113 13.08 2.71 22.36
CA THR A 113 12.39 3.68 21.48
C THR A 113 11.87 3.01 20.20
N LEU A 114 10.92 3.68 19.53
CA LEU A 114 10.43 3.28 18.21
C LEU A 114 11.53 3.36 17.14
N ARG A 115 12.31 4.46 17.10
CA ARG A 115 13.40 4.63 16.12
C ARG A 115 14.42 3.51 16.22
N HIS A 116 14.82 3.12 17.41
CA HIS A 116 15.73 1.99 17.58
C HIS A 116 15.13 0.69 17.03
N ALA A 117 13.84 0.45 17.25
CA ALA A 117 13.18 -0.76 16.79
C ALA A 117 13.13 -0.88 15.26
N VAL A 118 12.75 0.20 14.57
CA VAL A 118 12.48 0.13 13.13
C VAL A 118 13.73 0.00 12.28
N ILE A 119 14.90 0.34 12.80
CA ILE A 119 16.17 0.25 12.06
C ILE A 119 16.85 -1.12 12.18
N GLN A 120 16.42 -2.00 13.10
CA GLN A 120 17.12 -3.27 13.33
C GLN A 120 17.14 -4.16 12.07
N ASP A 121 18.16 -5.00 11.90
CA ASP A 121 18.25 -5.90 10.74
C ASP A 121 17.25 -7.06 10.82
N GLU A 122 17.01 -7.60 12.01
CA GLU A 122 16.10 -8.70 12.16
C GLU A 122 14.63 -8.28 11.92
N PRO A 123 13.77 -9.20 11.48
CA PRO A 123 12.33 -8.97 11.48
C PRO A 123 11.84 -8.63 12.89
N LEU A 124 11.05 -7.56 13.03
CA LEU A 124 10.50 -7.15 14.32
C LEU A 124 9.01 -6.84 14.24
N TRP A 125 8.26 -7.44 15.15
CA TRP A 125 6.88 -7.08 15.44
C TRP A 125 6.86 -6.06 16.58
N ILE A 126 6.71 -4.79 16.25
CA ILE A 126 6.87 -3.67 17.18
C ILE A 126 5.52 -3.31 17.79
N ILE A 127 5.41 -3.40 19.11
CA ILE A 127 4.23 -3.03 19.89
C ILE A 127 4.56 -1.97 20.92
N PHE A 128 3.54 -1.40 21.56
CA PHE A 128 3.69 -0.31 22.51
C PHE A 128 3.23 -0.74 23.90
N LYS A 129 4.03 -0.44 24.93
CA LYS A 129 3.75 -0.83 26.32
C LYS A 129 2.51 -0.13 26.91
N ARG A 130 2.18 1.04 26.38
CA ARG A 130 1.15 1.96 26.87
C ARG A 130 0.84 2.97 25.75
N ASP A 131 -0.18 3.79 25.98
CA ASP A 131 -0.46 4.95 25.15
C ASP A 131 0.77 5.87 25.05
N MET A 132 1.05 6.37 23.84
CA MET A 132 2.22 7.17 23.55
C MET A 132 1.90 8.27 22.54
N VAL A 133 2.46 9.45 22.78
CA VAL A 133 2.60 10.50 21.77
C VAL A 133 4.10 10.62 21.48
N ILE A 134 4.48 10.30 20.25
CA ILE A 134 5.86 10.28 19.77
C ILE A 134 6.02 11.47 18.83
N THR A 135 6.79 12.46 19.27
CA THR A 135 7.20 13.58 18.42
C THR A 135 8.61 13.30 17.94
N LEU A 136 8.72 12.91 16.68
CA LEU A 136 10.01 12.61 16.06
C LEU A 136 10.76 13.90 15.80
N LYS A 137 12.10 13.86 15.92
CA LYS A 137 12.96 15.00 15.57
C LYS A 137 13.19 15.10 14.08
N GLU A 138 13.28 13.94 13.43
CA GLU A 138 13.50 13.77 11.99
C GLU A 138 12.65 12.61 11.48
N GLU A 139 12.56 12.42 10.16
CA GLU A 139 11.79 11.31 9.59
C GLU A 139 12.16 9.96 10.21
N LEU A 140 11.16 9.14 10.49
CA LEU A 140 11.32 7.76 10.95
C LEU A 140 11.60 6.86 9.76
N VAL A 141 12.87 6.83 9.36
CA VAL A 141 13.38 5.90 8.36
C VAL A 141 13.54 4.50 8.97
N MET A 142 13.19 3.47 8.22
CA MET A 142 13.18 2.09 8.70
C MET A 142 13.82 1.09 7.75
N ASN A 143 14.25 -0.03 8.31
CA ASN A 143 14.74 -1.20 7.58
C ASN A 143 13.57 -2.13 7.19
N SER A 144 13.82 -3.12 6.33
CA SER A 144 12.84 -4.11 5.87
C SER A 144 12.31 -5.01 7.01
N TYR A 145 11.19 -5.69 6.77
CA TYR A 145 10.60 -6.68 7.69
C TYR A 145 10.20 -6.10 9.05
N LYS A 146 9.41 -5.02 9.02
CA LYS A 146 8.92 -4.35 10.23
C LYS A 146 7.40 -4.33 10.23
N THR A 147 6.83 -4.60 11.40
CA THR A 147 5.44 -4.28 11.68
C THR A 147 5.40 -3.26 12.81
N ILE A 148 4.77 -2.12 12.59
CA ILE A 148 4.35 -1.20 13.66
C ILE A 148 2.90 -1.53 13.97
N ASP A 149 2.64 -2.11 15.15
CA ASP A 149 1.32 -2.58 15.59
C ASP A 149 0.86 -1.81 16.83
N GLY A 150 -0.04 -0.84 16.62
CA GLY A 150 -0.61 -0.02 17.68
C GLY A 150 -1.69 -0.71 18.51
N ARG A 151 -2.16 -1.92 18.16
CA ARG A 151 -3.27 -2.57 18.88
C ARG A 151 -2.95 -2.75 20.36
N GLY A 152 -3.87 -2.29 21.20
CA GLY A 152 -3.76 -2.33 22.68
C GLY A 152 -3.22 -1.04 23.30
N ALA A 153 -2.87 -0.02 22.51
CA ALA A 153 -2.46 1.30 22.97
C ALA A 153 -2.92 2.40 22.01
N SER A 154 -3.19 3.60 22.52
CA SER A 154 -3.37 4.79 21.69
C SER A 154 -2.01 5.39 21.35
N VAL A 155 -1.55 5.16 20.13
CA VAL A 155 -0.22 5.60 19.67
C VAL A 155 -0.39 6.70 18.64
N HIS A 156 0.27 7.83 18.88
CA HIS A 156 0.27 8.99 18.00
C HIS A 156 1.70 9.30 17.56
N ILE A 157 1.93 9.41 16.26
CA ILE A 157 3.13 10.03 15.69
C ILE A 157 2.70 11.41 15.21
N SER A 158 3.16 12.46 15.90
CA SER A 158 2.66 13.81 15.66
C SER A 158 3.57 14.95 16.09
N GLY A 159 3.34 16.12 15.48
CA GLY A 159 3.96 17.39 15.87
C GLY A 159 5.40 17.61 15.37
N GLY A 160 5.98 16.63 14.68
CA GLY A 160 7.28 16.65 14.00
C GLY A 160 7.21 15.89 12.68
N PRO A 161 8.34 15.51 12.07
CA PRO A 161 8.34 14.62 10.90
C PRO A 161 7.72 13.27 11.21
N CYS A 162 7.34 12.52 10.18
CA CYS A 162 6.61 11.27 10.33
C CYS A 162 7.34 10.11 9.63
N ILE A 163 6.64 9.23 8.92
CA ILE A 163 7.17 7.90 8.54
C ILE A 163 7.72 7.91 7.12
N THR A 164 8.93 7.37 6.95
CA THR A 164 9.56 7.26 5.62
C THR A 164 10.03 5.82 5.37
N ILE A 165 9.38 5.15 4.43
CA ILE A 165 9.72 3.81 3.95
C ILE A 165 10.52 3.98 2.67
N HIS A 166 11.83 3.75 2.72
CA HIS A 166 12.75 4.13 1.64
C HIS A 166 13.64 2.96 1.23
N TYR A 167 13.48 2.47 0.00
CA TYR A 167 14.25 1.36 -0.58
C TYR A 167 14.22 0.06 0.25
N VAL A 168 13.06 -0.26 0.83
CA VAL A 168 12.87 -1.45 1.68
C VAL A 168 11.68 -2.28 1.24
N SER A 169 11.47 -3.43 1.87
CA SER A 169 10.35 -4.31 1.57
C SER A 169 9.74 -4.93 2.83
N ASN A 170 8.50 -5.39 2.70
CA ASN A 170 7.76 -6.11 3.75
C ASN A 170 7.58 -5.24 5.00
N ILE A 171 6.77 -4.20 4.86
CA ILE A 171 6.41 -3.30 5.97
C ILE A 171 4.90 -3.36 6.19
N ILE A 172 4.50 -3.44 7.45
CA ILE A 172 3.11 -3.25 7.89
C ILE A 172 3.08 -2.07 8.87
N ILE A 173 2.24 -1.08 8.61
CA ILE A 173 1.89 -0.02 9.55
C ILE A 173 0.43 -0.22 9.91
N HIS A 174 0.14 -0.52 11.18
CA HIS A 174 -1.18 -0.91 11.61
C HIS A 174 -1.61 -0.25 12.92
N GLY A 175 -2.81 0.33 12.95
CA GLY A 175 -3.48 0.70 14.20
C GLY A 175 -2.89 1.93 14.91
N ILE A 176 -2.28 2.87 14.19
CA ILE A 176 -1.68 4.08 14.78
C ILE A 176 -2.30 5.37 14.22
N ASN A 177 -2.17 6.45 14.99
CA ASN A 177 -2.62 7.78 14.60
C ASN A 177 -1.42 8.59 14.08
N ILE A 178 -1.53 9.18 12.88
CA ILE A 178 -0.47 9.94 12.22
C ILE A 178 -1.04 11.31 11.86
N HIS A 179 -0.61 12.36 12.53
CA HIS A 179 -1.20 13.68 12.32
C HIS A 179 -0.28 14.82 12.70
N ASP A 180 -0.57 16.03 12.23
CA ASP A 180 0.24 17.23 12.51
C ASP A 180 1.71 17.04 12.10
N CYS A 181 1.95 16.26 11.03
CA CYS A 181 3.29 15.99 10.52
C CYS A 181 3.91 17.28 9.96
N LYS A 182 5.20 17.47 10.19
CA LYS A 182 5.95 18.66 9.83
C LYS A 182 7.19 18.32 9.01
N PRO A 183 7.71 19.27 8.21
CA PRO A 183 8.96 19.10 7.49
C PRO A 183 10.13 18.75 8.42
N GLY A 184 10.94 17.77 8.02
CA GLY A 184 12.22 17.44 8.64
C GLY A 184 13.36 18.33 8.15
N GLY A 185 14.43 18.40 8.92
CA GLY A 185 15.63 19.15 8.56
C GLY A 185 16.55 18.35 7.63
N SER A 186 17.55 19.04 7.06
CA SER A 186 18.67 18.35 6.41
C SER A 186 19.68 17.93 7.48
N THR A 187 19.83 16.63 7.69
CA THR A 187 20.69 16.09 8.75
C THR A 187 21.10 14.65 8.48
N THR A 188 21.88 14.07 9.38
CA THR A 188 22.18 12.64 9.34
C THR A 188 21.08 11.87 10.07
N ILE A 189 20.56 10.83 9.42
CA ILE A 189 19.57 9.91 10.00
C ILE A 189 20.10 8.49 9.86
N ARG A 190 19.96 7.71 10.92
CA ARG A 190 20.24 6.28 10.93
C ARG A 190 19.05 5.50 10.38
N ASP A 191 19.31 4.64 9.41
CA ASP A 191 18.33 3.78 8.72
C ASP A 191 18.60 2.28 8.93
N SER A 192 19.82 1.90 9.34
CA SER A 192 20.18 0.55 9.78
C SER A 192 21.15 0.57 10.98
N PRO A 193 21.45 -0.58 11.63
CA PRO A 193 22.40 -0.60 12.74
C PRO A 193 23.82 -0.17 12.32
N GLU A 194 24.20 -0.41 11.06
CA GLU A 194 25.52 -0.13 10.50
C GLU A 194 25.56 1.14 9.64
N HIS A 195 24.42 1.67 9.20
CA HIS A 195 24.37 2.81 8.28
C HIS A 195 23.64 4.02 8.88
N ALA A 196 24.26 5.18 8.69
CA ALA A 196 23.62 6.48 8.89
C ALA A 196 24.07 7.41 7.75
N GLY A 197 23.11 7.95 7.03
CA GLY A 197 23.32 8.74 5.83
C GLY A 197 22.86 10.17 6.01
N HIS A 198 23.28 11.05 5.08
CA HIS A 198 22.74 12.40 5.01
C HIS A 198 21.40 12.41 4.27
N TRP A 199 20.40 13.02 4.88
CA TRP A 199 19.05 13.19 4.34
C TRP A 199 18.77 14.66 4.06
N THR A 200 18.03 14.91 2.98
CA THR A 200 17.53 16.23 2.63
C THR A 200 16.29 16.57 3.45
N PRO A 201 15.85 17.85 3.47
CA PRO A 201 14.59 18.20 4.11
C PRO A 201 13.44 17.39 3.54
N SER A 202 12.50 17.02 4.41
CA SER A 202 11.28 16.33 4.01
C SER A 202 10.08 17.26 3.98
N ASP A 203 9.05 16.90 3.22
CA ASP A 203 7.90 17.78 2.99
C ASP A 203 6.91 17.79 4.16
N GLY A 204 7.00 16.81 5.06
CA GLY A 204 6.11 16.64 6.21
C GLY A 204 4.84 15.86 5.88
N ASP A 205 4.99 14.82 5.06
CA ASP A 205 3.94 13.82 4.82
C ASP A 205 3.69 12.94 6.05
N GLY A 206 2.55 12.28 6.10
CA GLY A 206 2.27 11.24 7.10
C GLY A 206 3.10 9.97 6.90
N VAL A 207 2.95 9.35 5.72
CA VAL A 207 3.67 8.14 5.32
C VAL A 207 4.18 8.29 3.89
N SER A 208 5.51 8.36 3.71
CA SER A 208 6.13 8.41 2.38
C SER A 208 6.79 7.08 2.04
N ILE A 209 6.49 6.53 0.86
CA ILE A 209 6.92 5.21 0.39
C ILE A 209 7.69 5.38 -0.93
N PHE A 210 9.01 5.21 -0.85
CA PHE A 210 9.95 5.39 -1.95
C PHE A 210 10.57 4.06 -2.36
N ASN A 211 10.51 3.72 -3.66
CA ASN A 211 11.13 2.54 -4.25
C ASN A 211 11.02 1.27 -3.38
N SER A 212 9.82 1.03 -2.85
CA SER A 212 9.57 -0.02 -1.87
C SER A 212 8.47 -0.95 -2.34
N LYS A 213 8.49 -2.19 -1.84
CA LYS A 213 7.52 -3.22 -2.25
C LYS A 213 6.99 -4.05 -1.10
N ASN A 214 5.80 -4.60 -1.28
CA ASN A 214 5.09 -5.38 -0.26
C ASN A 214 4.87 -4.53 0.99
N ILE A 215 4.06 -3.48 0.83
CA ILE A 215 3.77 -2.51 1.89
C ILE A 215 2.27 -2.54 2.20
N TRP A 216 1.92 -2.52 3.48
CA TRP A 216 0.55 -2.49 3.93
C TRP A 216 0.33 -1.42 5.00
N VAL A 217 -0.51 -0.43 4.70
CA VAL A 217 -0.93 0.61 5.65
C VAL A 217 -2.39 0.38 5.99
N ASP A 218 -2.65 -0.02 7.23
CA ASP A 218 -3.93 -0.59 7.66
C ASP A 218 -4.43 0.03 8.97
N HIS A 219 -5.73 0.31 9.13
CA HIS A 219 -6.29 0.77 10.41
C HIS A 219 -5.56 2.00 10.99
N CYS A 220 -5.01 2.86 10.15
CA CYS A 220 -4.39 4.10 10.59
C CYS A 220 -5.38 5.26 10.51
N THR A 221 -5.31 6.17 11.48
CA THR A 221 -6.02 7.44 11.41
C THR A 221 -5.04 8.52 10.96
N LEU A 222 -5.32 9.21 9.85
CA LEU A 222 -4.42 10.21 9.27
C LEU A 222 -5.12 11.57 9.09
N SER A 223 -4.46 12.66 9.50
CA SER A 223 -5.01 14.02 9.32
C SER A 223 -3.97 15.13 9.43
N ASN A 224 -4.29 16.32 8.91
CA ASN A 224 -3.58 17.57 9.16
C ASN A 224 -2.04 17.51 9.04
N CYS A 225 -1.51 16.80 8.05
CA CYS A 225 -0.07 16.79 7.79
C CYS A 225 0.35 18.06 7.00
N LYS A 226 1.64 18.30 6.84
CA LYS A 226 2.10 19.51 6.15
C LYS A 226 1.89 19.44 4.64
N ASP A 227 2.20 18.29 4.02
CA ASP A 227 2.01 18.08 2.59
C ASP A 227 1.01 16.95 2.29
N GLY A 228 1.44 15.70 2.11
CA GLY A 228 0.59 14.52 1.87
C GLY A 228 0.17 13.77 3.15
N LEU A 229 -0.90 12.96 3.11
CA LEU A 229 -1.10 11.93 4.16
C LEU A 229 -0.33 10.66 3.81
N ILE A 230 -0.49 10.15 2.58
CA ILE A 230 0.22 8.96 2.09
C ILE A 230 0.74 9.18 0.67
N ASP A 231 2.05 9.08 0.50
CA ASP A 231 2.72 9.21 -0.79
C ASP A 231 3.40 7.90 -1.18
N VAL A 232 3.05 7.34 -2.34
CA VAL A 232 3.64 6.11 -2.91
C VAL A 232 4.29 6.47 -4.23
N ILE A 233 5.62 6.48 -4.27
CA ILE A 233 6.37 7.11 -5.35
C ILE A 233 7.66 6.34 -5.66
N HIS A 234 8.38 6.78 -6.70
CA HIS A 234 9.69 6.25 -7.08
C HIS A 234 9.72 4.74 -7.39
N GLY A 235 8.75 4.24 -8.17
CA GLY A 235 8.70 2.84 -8.59
C GLY A 235 8.22 1.88 -7.49
N SER A 236 7.65 2.41 -6.40
CA SER A 236 7.02 1.59 -5.37
C SER A 236 5.86 0.79 -5.94
N THR A 237 5.68 -0.46 -5.51
CA THR A 237 4.65 -1.35 -6.04
C THR A 237 4.24 -2.41 -5.01
N ALA A 238 3.23 -3.22 -5.29
CA ALA A 238 2.70 -4.19 -4.34
C ALA A 238 2.31 -3.54 -3.00
N VAL A 239 1.46 -2.49 -3.08
CA VAL A 239 1.01 -1.72 -1.92
C VAL A 239 -0.48 -1.93 -1.68
N THR A 240 -0.89 -2.02 -0.42
CA THR A 240 -2.30 -1.94 -0.01
C THR A 240 -2.48 -0.92 1.08
N ILE A 241 -3.48 -0.06 0.90
CA ILE A 241 -3.87 0.99 1.84
C ILE A 241 -5.32 0.69 2.20
N SER A 242 -5.56 0.19 3.41
CA SER A 242 -6.87 -0.32 3.80
C SER A 242 -7.35 0.09 5.18
N ASN A 243 -8.68 0.11 5.37
CA ASN A 243 -9.28 0.37 6.68
C ASN A 243 -8.76 1.64 7.37
N ASN A 244 -8.29 2.64 6.63
CA ASN A 244 -7.79 3.86 7.23
C ASN A 244 -8.91 4.89 7.32
N TYR A 245 -8.90 5.69 8.37
CA TYR A 245 -9.74 6.87 8.52
C TYR A 245 -8.92 8.14 8.24
N MET A 246 -9.32 8.89 7.22
CA MET A 246 -8.61 10.10 6.79
C MET A 246 -9.52 11.31 6.88
N THR A 247 -9.06 12.40 7.49
CA THR A 247 -9.84 13.64 7.66
C THR A 247 -8.97 14.89 7.61
N HIS A 248 -9.61 16.05 7.47
CA HIS A 248 -9.02 17.38 7.68
C HIS A 248 -7.67 17.57 6.97
N HIS A 249 -7.66 17.41 5.65
CA HIS A 249 -6.42 17.47 4.88
C HIS A 249 -6.64 17.81 3.39
N ASP A 250 -5.74 18.60 2.80
CA ASP A 250 -5.87 18.98 1.39
C ASP A 250 -5.44 17.85 0.43
N LYS A 251 -4.17 17.47 0.50
CA LYS A 251 -3.55 16.51 -0.42
C LYS A 251 -3.51 15.12 0.21
N VAL A 252 -4.56 14.33 0.05
CA VAL A 252 -4.72 13.08 0.81
C VAL A 252 -3.70 12.01 0.43
N MET A 253 -3.71 11.55 -0.82
CA MET A 253 -2.94 10.40 -1.25
C MET A 253 -2.40 10.57 -2.66
N LEU A 254 -1.06 10.59 -2.80
CA LEU A 254 -0.39 10.70 -4.09
C LEU A 254 0.25 9.37 -4.48
N LEU A 255 -0.15 8.83 -5.63
CA LEU A 255 0.36 7.57 -6.16
C LEU A 255 1.08 7.85 -7.49
N GLY A 256 2.41 8.00 -7.41
CA GLY A 256 3.29 8.48 -8.46
C GLY A 256 3.47 10.00 -8.41
N HIS A 257 4.71 10.48 -8.34
CA HIS A 257 5.03 11.89 -8.05
C HIS A 257 5.12 12.80 -9.29
N SER A 258 5.52 12.23 -10.43
CA SER A 258 5.89 12.98 -11.64
C SER A 258 5.37 12.31 -12.90
N ASP A 259 4.84 13.13 -13.81
CA ASP A 259 4.36 12.70 -15.12
C ASP A 259 5.50 12.11 -15.98
N GLU A 260 6.75 12.48 -15.69
CA GLU A 260 7.91 12.02 -16.46
C GLU A 260 8.62 10.80 -15.86
N TYR A 261 8.19 10.38 -14.66
CA TYR A 261 8.82 9.26 -13.97
C TYR A 261 8.21 7.93 -14.41
N THR A 262 8.59 7.50 -15.61
CA THR A 262 8.01 6.31 -16.27
C THR A 262 8.25 4.97 -15.57
N GLN A 263 9.11 4.91 -14.56
CA GLN A 263 9.27 3.71 -13.71
C GLN A 263 7.99 3.43 -12.88
N ASP A 264 7.14 4.44 -12.64
CA ASP A 264 5.86 4.25 -11.94
C ASP A 264 4.82 3.47 -12.78
N LYS A 265 5.12 3.09 -14.04
CA LYS A 265 4.23 2.22 -14.86
C LYS A 265 4.01 0.84 -14.26
N ASP A 266 4.97 0.34 -13.50
CA ASP A 266 4.91 -0.96 -12.82
C ASP A 266 4.26 -0.84 -11.41
N MET A 267 3.87 0.36 -11.00
CA MET A 267 3.19 0.59 -9.72
C MET A 267 1.83 -0.10 -9.69
N GLN A 268 1.58 -0.86 -8.64
CA GLN A 268 0.31 -1.50 -8.36
C GLN A 268 -0.11 -1.21 -6.91
N VAL A 269 -1.23 -0.50 -6.74
CA VAL A 269 -1.76 -0.11 -5.43
C VAL A 269 -3.22 -0.49 -5.31
N THR A 270 -3.58 -1.10 -4.17
CA THR A 270 -4.97 -1.34 -3.76
C THR A 270 -5.36 -0.33 -2.69
N VAL A 271 -6.43 0.42 -2.92
CA VAL A 271 -7.03 1.33 -1.95
C VAL A 271 -8.39 0.75 -1.59
N ALA A 272 -8.53 0.16 -0.40
CA ALA A 272 -9.70 -0.63 -0.05
C ALA A 272 -10.26 -0.37 1.35
N PHE A 273 -11.58 -0.28 1.49
CA PHE A 273 -12.24 -0.17 2.80
C PHE A 273 -11.84 1.05 3.65
N ASN A 274 -11.24 2.07 3.05
CA ASN A 274 -10.93 3.31 3.75
C ASN A 274 -12.19 4.15 3.92
N HIS A 275 -12.24 4.95 4.98
CA HIS A 275 -13.22 6.00 5.15
C HIS A 275 -12.54 7.36 4.91
N PHE A 276 -12.88 7.96 3.76
CA PHE A 276 -12.54 9.33 3.42
C PHE A 276 -13.58 10.28 4.04
N GLY A 277 -13.22 10.80 5.21
CA GLY A 277 -14.08 11.56 6.11
C GLY A 277 -14.10 13.05 5.81
N GLU A 278 -14.54 13.82 6.81
CA GLU A 278 -14.73 15.27 6.69
C GLU A 278 -13.43 16.06 6.47
N GLY A 279 -13.57 17.27 5.91
CA GLY A 279 -12.46 18.21 5.73
C GLY A 279 -11.39 17.77 4.73
N LEU A 280 -11.68 16.78 3.88
CA LEU A 280 -10.77 16.37 2.80
C LEU A 280 -11.01 17.21 1.54
N VAL A 281 -9.94 17.69 0.91
CA VAL A 281 -10.08 18.50 -0.33
C VAL A 281 -10.00 17.63 -1.59
N GLN A 282 -8.93 16.84 -1.73
CA GLN A 282 -8.63 16.14 -2.98
C GLN A 282 -7.68 14.93 -2.82
N ARG A 283 -7.41 14.24 -3.94
CA ARG A 283 -6.41 13.16 -4.07
C ARG A 283 -6.74 11.90 -3.25
N MET A 284 -7.90 11.31 -3.45
CA MET A 284 -8.36 10.10 -2.75
C MET A 284 -8.60 8.90 -3.70
N PRO A 285 -7.63 8.43 -4.51
CA PRO A 285 -6.25 8.93 -4.68
C PRO A 285 -6.07 9.92 -5.85
N ARG A 286 -4.87 10.51 -5.97
CA ARG A 286 -4.35 11.06 -7.24
C ARG A 286 -3.27 10.14 -7.80
N CYS A 287 -3.49 9.63 -9.01
CA CYS A 287 -2.70 8.55 -9.61
C CYS A 287 -1.88 8.99 -10.83
N ARG A 288 -0.75 8.31 -11.08
CA ARG A 288 0.04 8.45 -12.31
C ARG A 288 0.59 7.11 -12.79
N HIS A 289 0.65 6.92 -14.11
CA HIS A 289 1.23 5.76 -14.82
C HIS A 289 0.64 4.37 -14.52
N GLY A 290 0.74 3.92 -13.28
CA GLY A 290 0.51 2.54 -12.86
C GLY A 290 -0.96 2.08 -12.87
N TYR A 291 -1.21 1.00 -12.14
CA TYR A 291 -2.51 0.37 -12.00
C TYR A 291 -3.04 0.50 -10.57
N PHE A 292 -4.25 1.04 -10.46
CA PHE A 292 -4.86 1.40 -9.18
C PHE A 292 -6.22 0.75 -9.05
N HIS A 293 -6.37 -0.10 -8.04
CA HIS A 293 -7.64 -0.71 -7.70
C HIS A 293 -8.25 0.00 -6.49
N VAL A 294 -9.30 0.78 -6.72
CA VAL A 294 -9.99 1.59 -5.71
C VAL A 294 -11.32 0.90 -5.42
N VAL A 295 -11.44 0.22 -4.28
CA VAL A 295 -12.53 -0.73 -4.05
C VAL A 295 -13.17 -0.61 -2.67
N ASN A 296 -14.51 -0.53 -2.63
CA ASN A 296 -15.28 -0.52 -1.39
C ASN A 296 -14.87 0.52 -0.34
N ASN A 297 -14.40 1.71 -0.76
CA ASN A 297 -14.14 2.83 0.13
C ASN A 297 -15.39 3.70 0.31
N ASP A 298 -15.54 4.34 1.47
CA ASP A 298 -16.61 5.29 1.75
C ASP A 298 -16.10 6.74 1.63
N TYR A 299 -16.63 7.47 0.65
CA TYR A 299 -16.32 8.87 0.40
C TYR A 299 -17.48 9.71 0.89
N THR A 300 -17.29 10.32 2.05
CA THR A 300 -18.34 11.12 2.70
C THR A 300 -18.18 12.62 2.47
N HIS A 301 -16.97 13.08 2.16
CA HIS A 301 -16.67 14.47 1.83
C HIS A 301 -15.52 14.57 0.80
N TRP A 302 -15.58 15.61 -0.03
CA TRP A 302 -14.45 16.16 -0.78
C TRP A 302 -14.72 17.64 -1.09
N GLU A 303 -13.69 18.47 -1.16
CA GLU A 303 -13.87 19.89 -1.49
C GLU A 303 -13.49 20.26 -2.93
N MET A 304 -12.85 19.35 -3.68
CA MET A 304 -12.51 19.58 -5.09
C MET A 304 -12.87 18.38 -5.97
N TYR A 305 -12.29 17.22 -5.70
CA TYR A 305 -12.59 15.94 -6.36
C TYR A 305 -12.20 14.78 -5.45
N ALA A 306 -12.73 13.59 -5.70
CA ALA A 306 -12.32 12.39 -4.97
C ALA A 306 -11.15 11.70 -5.66
N ILE A 307 -11.34 11.21 -6.88
CA ILE A 307 -10.34 10.40 -7.60
C ILE A 307 -9.76 11.22 -8.75
N GLY A 308 -8.45 11.29 -8.87
CA GLY A 308 -7.81 12.06 -9.94
C GLY A 308 -6.53 11.42 -10.45
N GLY A 309 -5.90 12.08 -11.43
CA GLY A 309 -4.64 11.60 -11.98
C GLY A 309 -4.19 12.32 -13.24
N SER A 310 -2.93 12.11 -13.58
CA SER A 310 -2.25 12.61 -14.78
C SER A 310 -1.31 11.53 -15.32
N ALA A 311 -0.79 11.68 -16.54
CA ALA A 311 0.11 10.70 -17.18
C ALA A 311 -0.46 9.27 -17.29
N ASN A 312 -1.71 9.16 -17.80
CA ASN A 312 -2.35 7.90 -18.22
C ASN A 312 -2.34 6.75 -17.18
N PRO A 313 -2.80 6.97 -15.92
CA PRO A 313 -2.96 5.89 -14.97
C PRO A 313 -4.15 5.01 -15.37
N THR A 314 -4.09 3.72 -15.02
CA THR A 314 -5.27 2.85 -15.07
C THR A 314 -5.96 2.85 -13.71
N ILE A 315 -7.20 3.34 -13.66
CA ILE A 315 -7.98 3.42 -12.42
C ILE A 315 -9.21 2.52 -12.55
N ASN A 316 -9.29 1.52 -11.68
CA ASN A 316 -10.44 0.63 -11.57
C ASN A 316 -11.19 0.94 -10.26
N SER A 317 -12.27 1.71 -10.34
CA SER A 317 -13.17 2.00 -9.21
C SER A 317 -14.27 0.94 -9.15
N GLN A 318 -14.37 0.21 -8.04
CA GLN A 318 -15.38 -0.84 -7.89
C GLN A 318 -16.08 -0.82 -6.53
N GLY A 319 -17.41 -0.82 -6.53
CA GLY A 319 -18.23 -0.97 -5.32
C GLY A 319 -18.00 0.08 -4.24
N ASN A 320 -17.43 1.24 -4.55
CA ASN A 320 -17.26 2.36 -3.62
C ASN A 320 -18.60 3.07 -3.36
N ARG A 321 -18.65 3.90 -2.32
CA ARG A 321 -19.79 4.78 -2.04
C ARG A 321 -19.32 6.24 -2.10
N PHE A 322 -19.95 7.03 -2.95
CA PHE A 322 -19.63 8.45 -3.14
C PHE A 322 -20.81 9.32 -2.75
N LEU A 323 -20.69 10.05 -1.64
CA LEU A 323 -21.64 11.09 -1.25
C LEU A 323 -21.11 12.46 -1.66
N ALA A 324 -21.63 12.99 -2.77
CA ALA A 324 -21.19 14.30 -3.24
C ALA A 324 -21.57 15.43 -2.25
N PRO A 325 -20.73 16.47 -2.14
CA PRO A 325 -21.07 17.71 -1.43
C PRO A 325 -22.32 18.35 -2.04
N ASP A 326 -23.02 19.19 -1.27
CA ASP A 326 -24.21 19.89 -1.76
C ASP A 326 -23.91 20.89 -2.89
N ASP A 327 -22.67 21.38 -2.96
CA ASP A 327 -22.20 22.24 -4.05
C ASP A 327 -22.34 21.56 -5.42
N GLY A 328 -23.17 22.16 -6.29
CA GLY A 328 -23.43 21.67 -7.64
C GLY A 328 -22.19 21.62 -8.55
N SER A 329 -21.13 22.36 -8.23
CA SER A 329 -19.87 22.35 -8.98
C SER A 329 -18.95 21.18 -8.61
N LYS A 330 -19.26 20.44 -7.53
CA LYS A 330 -18.40 19.39 -6.95
C LYS A 330 -19.01 17.99 -7.04
N LYS A 331 -19.88 17.77 -8.04
CA LYS A 331 -20.58 16.50 -8.26
C LYS A 331 -19.75 15.46 -9.01
N GLU A 332 -18.77 15.90 -9.79
CA GLU A 332 -17.89 14.98 -10.49
C GLU A 332 -16.88 14.37 -9.50
N VAL A 333 -16.89 13.04 -9.37
CA VAL A 333 -15.95 12.27 -8.54
C VAL A 333 -14.53 12.37 -9.10
N THR A 334 -14.42 12.43 -10.43
CA THR A 334 -13.19 12.30 -11.20
C THR A 334 -12.56 13.63 -11.60
N LYS A 335 -11.23 13.69 -11.58
CA LYS A 335 -10.47 14.83 -12.12
C LYS A 335 -9.26 14.38 -12.94
N HIS A 336 -9.35 14.55 -14.25
CA HIS A 336 -8.22 14.34 -15.17
C HIS A 336 -7.36 15.61 -15.19
N GLU A 337 -6.13 15.51 -14.73
CA GLU A 337 -5.19 16.62 -14.58
C GLU A 337 -4.12 16.61 -15.67
N ASP A 338 -3.54 17.77 -15.94
CA ASP A 338 -2.30 17.94 -16.73
C ASP A 338 -2.34 17.39 -18.17
N ALA A 339 -3.53 17.17 -18.74
CA ALA A 339 -3.71 16.73 -20.12
C ALA A 339 -4.96 17.35 -20.78
N PRO A 340 -4.95 17.59 -22.10
CA PRO A 340 -6.14 17.99 -22.83
C PRO A 340 -7.12 16.82 -22.97
N GLU A 341 -8.39 17.14 -23.18
CA GLU A 341 -9.46 16.16 -23.34
C GLU A 341 -9.25 15.17 -24.50
N SER A 342 -8.59 15.60 -25.58
CA SER A 342 -8.19 14.72 -26.68
C SER A 342 -7.27 13.59 -26.25
N GLU A 343 -6.55 13.77 -25.15
CA GLU A 343 -5.61 12.80 -24.61
C GLU A 343 -6.27 11.96 -23.50
N TRP A 344 -6.74 12.62 -22.43
CA TRP A 344 -7.21 11.89 -21.24
C TRP A 344 -8.47 11.06 -21.49
N ARG A 345 -9.25 11.36 -22.54
CA ARG A 345 -10.39 10.51 -22.95
C ARG A 345 -9.97 9.07 -23.29
N ASN A 346 -8.70 8.86 -23.61
CA ASN A 346 -8.15 7.54 -23.93
C ASN A 346 -7.58 6.81 -22.69
N TRP A 347 -7.45 7.48 -21.55
CA TRP A 347 -6.99 6.85 -20.31
C TRP A 347 -8.03 5.85 -19.81
N ASN A 348 -7.60 4.83 -19.08
CA ASN A 348 -8.47 3.71 -18.73
C ASN A 348 -9.04 3.87 -17.32
N TRP A 349 -10.08 4.70 -17.17
CA TRP A 349 -10.75 4.94 -15.88
C TRP A 349 -12.16 4.36 -15.89
N ARG A 350 -12.43 3.46 -14.94
CA ARG A 350 -13.67 2.68 -14.88
C ARG A 350 -14.35 2.81 -13.54
N SER A 351 -15.67 2.70 -13.58
CA SER A 351 -16.53 2.64 -12.40
C SER A 351 -17.53 1.50 -12.57
N GLU A 352 -17.51 0.54 -11.64
CA GLU A 352 -18.38 -0.63 -11.66
C GLU A 352 -19.00 -0.89 -10.27
N GLY A 353 -20.33 -0.92 -10.20
CA GLY A 353 -21.05 -1.19 -8.94
C GLY A 353 -20.93 -0.10 -7.87
N ASP A 354 -20.31 1.04 -8.19
CA ASP A 354 -20.22 2.20 -7.29
C ASP A 354 -21.60 2.80 -7.00
N LEU A 355 -21.82 3.22 -5.76
CA LEU A 355 -23.02 3.92 -5.32
C LEU A 355 -22.79 5.43 -5.36
N MET A 356 -23.50 6.10 -6.25
CA MET A 356 -23.44 7.56 -6.42
C MET A 356 -24.60 8.23 -5.69
N LEU A 357 -24.30 9.07 -4.71
CA LEU A 357 -25.29 9.78 -3.89
C LEU A 357 -25.17 11.29 -4.07
N ASN A 358 -26.28 11.99 -3.82
CA ASN A 358 -26.38 13.46 -3.92
C ASN A 358 -25.92 14.02 -5.29
N GLY A 359 -26.20 13.30 -6.37
CA GLY A 359 -25.84 13.71 -7.73
C GLY A 359 -24.37 13.46 -8.11
N ALA A 360 -23.61 12.71 -7.30
CA ALA A 360 -22.28 12.25 -7.67
C ALA A 360 -22.29 11.55 -9.03
N PHE A 361 -21.23 11.69 -9.81
CA PHE A 361 -21.02 10.87 -11.00
C PHE A 361 -19.54 10.67 -11.30
N PHE A 362 -19.22 9.56 -11.96
CA PHE A 362 -17.88 9.20 -12.38
C PHE A 362 -17.76 9.32 -13.90
N ARG A 363 -16.82 10.12 -14.40
CA ARG A 363 -16.55 10.24 -15.84
C ARG A 363 -15.61 9.13 -16.29
N GLN A 364 -16.20 8.04 -16.77
CA GLN A 364 -15.45 6.91 -17.30
C GLN A 364 -14.78 7.26 -18.64
N THR A 365 -13.59 6.72 -18.87
CA THR A 365 -12.76 7.00 -20.03
C THR A 365 -12.09 5.73 -20.55
N GLY A 366 -11.58 5.79 -21.78
CA GLY A 366 -10.92 4.68 -22.45
C GLY A 366 -11.88 3.81 -23.26
N GLY A 367 -11.33 3.15 -24.29
CA GLY A 367 -12.08 2.38 -25.29
C GLY A 367 -12.56 1.01 -24.83
N GLY A 368 -13.10 0.89 -23.61
CA GLY A 368 -13.59 -0.38 -23.07
C GLY A 368 -12.54 -1.50 -23.15
N ALA A 369 -11.28 -1.19 -22.80
CA ALA A 369 -10.18 -2.15 -22.89
C ALA A 369 -10.58 -3.49 -22.26
N SER A 370 -10.20 -4.59 -22.92
CA SER A 370 -10.64 -5.97 -22.65
C SER A 370 -10.88 -6.26 -21.16
N SER A 371 -11.95 -7.01 -20.89
CA SER A 371 -12.30 -7.58 -19.58
C SER A 371 -11.14 -8.33 -18.89
N THR A 372 -10.02 -8.59 -19.58
CA THR A 372 -8.78 -9.10 -18.99
C THR A 372 -8.11 -8.14 -18.01
N TYR A 373 -8.09 -6.82 -18.24
CA TYR A 373 -7.58 -5.85 -17.24
C TYR A 373 -8.55 -5.62 -16.08
N ALA A 374 -9.85 -5.84 -16.31
CA ALA A 374 -10.88 -5.83 -15.26
C ALA A 374 -10.75 -7.04 -14.30
N ARG A 375 -10.09 -8.13 -14.73
CA ARG A 375 -9.84 -9.33 -13.91
C ARG A 375 -8.48 -9.36 -13.24
N ALA A 376 -7.56 -8.47 -13.60
CA ALA A 376 -6.37 -8.18 -12.79
C ALA A 376 -6.71 -7.35 -11.54
N SER A 377 -7.93 -7.51 -11.02
CA SER A 377 -8.38 -6.94 -9.76
C SER A 377 -7.63 -7.63 -8.63
N SER A 378 -7.11 -6.84 -7.70
CA SER A 378 -6.38 -7.36 -6.56
C SER A 378 -7.30 -8.09 -5.55
N LEU A 379 -8.61 -7.82 -5.58
CA LEU A 379 -9.69 -8.55 -4.91
C LEU A 379 -11.03 -8.34 -5.64
N SER A 380 -12.05 -9.13 -5.31
CA SER A 380 -13.42 -8.89 -5.82
C SER A 380 -14.15 -7.85 -4.96
N ALA A 381 -14.84 -6.92 -5.62
CA ALA A 381 -15.67 -5.92 -4.94
C ALA A 381 -16.92 -6.52 -4.30
N ARG A 382 -17.26 -6.05 -3.10
CA ARG A 382 -18.56 -6.29 -2.44
C ARG A 382 -19.60 -5.26 -2.92
N PRO A 383 -20.91 -5.54 -2.78
CA PRO A 383 -21.95 -4.56 -3.10
C PRO A 383 -21.74 -3.24 -2.35
N SER A 384 -21.86 -2.11 -3.06
CA SER A 384 -21.67 -0.75 -2.50
C SER A 384 -22.66 -0.39 -1.39
N SER A 385 -23.80 -1.08 -1.31
CA SER A 385 -24.74 -0.97 -0.19
C SER A 385 -24.15 -1.44 1.16
N LEU A 386 -23.08 -2.24 1.13
CA LEU A 386 -22.38 -2.71 2.31
C LEU A 386 -21.21 -1.81 2.71
N VAL A 387 -20.86 -0.77 1.93
CA VAL A 387 -19.69 0.07 2.21
C VAL A 387 -19.78 0.73 3.58
N GLY A 388 -20.90 1.39 3.90
CA GLY A 388 -21.09 2.02 5.20
C GLY A 388 -20.76 1.10 6.40
N PRO A 389 -21.32 -0.13 6.50
CA PRO A 389 -20.97 -1.04 7.59
C PRO A 389 -19.56 -1.64 7.50
N ILE A 390 -19.02 -1.97 6.32
CA ILE A 390 -17.69 -2.61 6.22
C ILE A 390 -16.52 -1.63 6.44
N THR A 391 -16.78 -0.32 6.35
CA THR A 391 -15.83 0.75 6.69
C THR A 391 -16.15 1.45 8.01
N ALA A 392 -17.16 1.00 8.76
CA ALA A 392 -17.59 1.63 10.02
C ALA A 392 -16.53 1.58 11.12
N THR A 393 -15.54 0.71 10.97
CA THR A 393 -14.45 0.52 11.92
C THR A 393 -13.09 0.95 11.37
N ALA A 394 -13.07 1.65 10.24
CA ALA A 394 -11.88 2.26 9.67
C ALA A 394 -11.31 3.35 10.60
#